data_AF-A0A5N9G3N2-F1
#
_entry.id   AF-A0A5N9G3N2-F1
#
_cell.length_a   1.000
_cell.length_b   1.000
_cell.length_c   1.000
_cell.angle_alpha   90.00
_cell.angle_beta   90.00
_cell.angle_gamma   90.00
#
_symmetry.space_group_name_H-M   'P 1'
#
loop_
_entity.id
_entity.type
_entity.pdbx_description
1 polymer ?
#
loop_
_entity_poly.entity_id
_entity_poly.type
_entity_poly.pdbx_seq_one_letter_code
_entity_poly.pdbx_strand_id
1 'polypeptide(L)'
;MHGQAGDFAPLIAKMEALDKYTVRLHYRNYDSRGVLHRFSRFWQTAAIMSKNVFDELGVEATQDALIGVGAFENDEWEQDKSIVGHAFADYWGTSEGWGPFVENARWFEIPEGASRRAMLETGEAQVAQVGLKDLPELIGKGFAAMKKAEFNTIDNISMTGNYWEKFGALTGAELERDRDTSKPHVGDPFEGGGDFDANTPSMVSSRLVRNAFAWSIQREELLENLLGGLGFVNYQPYNSSNSPAHDTAWDWGTDFDKAKGMLDEAGYADGFEMDLWVGTGELGAEIGESVGAAWQQHLGVKVNLIKTAYSVYRPGLVARTTNTPFTGCGDENKSNFPYDWAHGFVMSSISAGGYGVGMEIPWASESYTKMAGEPDKAKREAMSASFFESNAREALCVGIFERPLWPAIDPDAFVGGTWDMRPMANGNLFAINNIRTVKLK
;
A
#
# COMPACT_ATOMS: atom_id res chain seq x y z
N MET A 1 9.31 -4.34 -13.94
CA MET A 1 8.89 -5.22 -12.82
C MET A 1 8.77 -4.40 -11.54
N HIS A 2 7.68 -4.60 -10.78
CA HIS A 2 7.43 -3.97 -9.47
C HIS A 2 8.65 -4.12 -8.55
N GLY A 3 8.80 -3.25 -7.53
CA GLY A 3 9.97 -3.11 -6.64
C GLY A 3 10.51 -4.37 -5.92
N GLN A 4 9.98 -5.55 -6.22
CA GLN A 4 10.37 -6.87 -5.74
C GLN A 4 11.88 -7.12 -5.77
N ALA A 5 12.60 -6.72 -6.83
CA ALA A 5 14.05 -6.91 -6.87
C ALA A 5 14.77 -6.17 -5.72
N GLY A 6 14.36 -4.92 -5.46
CA GLY A 6 14.87 -4.12 -4.33
C GLY A 6 14.45 -4.69 -2.98
N ASP A 7 13.29 -5.32 -2.92
CA ASP A 7 12.75 -6.02 -1.75
C ASP A 7 13.42 -7.36 -1.45
N PHE A 8 13.89 -8.07 -2.48
CA PHE A 8 14.61 -9.34 -2.38
C PHE A 8 16.10 -9.15 -2.07
N ALA A 9 16.73 -8.10 -2.60
CA ALA A 9 18.14 -7.78 -2.34
C ALA A 9 18.54 -7.73 -0.84
N PRO A 10 17.73 -7.17 0.08
CA PRO A 10 18.03 -7.17 1.52
C PRO A 10 17.83 -8.54 2.18
N LEU A 11 17.05 -9.43 1.56
CA LEU A 11 16.68 -10.73 2.13
C LEU A 11 17.53 -11.89 1.59
N ILE A 12 17.75 -11.95 0.28
CA ILE A 12 18.37 -13.08 -0.41
C ILE A 12 19.73 -12.63 -0.94
N ALA A 13 20.80 -13.26 -0.45
CA ALA A 13 22.17 -13.02 -0.90
C ALA A 13 22.44 -13.70 -2.24
N LYS A 14 21.94 -14.92 -2.44
CA LYS A 14 22.13 -15.72 -3.66
C LYS A 14 21.00 -16.73 -3.84
N MET A 15 20.55 -16.92 -5.07
CA MET A 15 19.75 -18.10 -5.46
C MET A 15 20.63 -19.04 -6.28
N GLU A 16 20.64 -20.32 -5.95
CA GLU A 16 21.51 -21.33 -6.55
C GLU A 16 20.70 -22.52 -7.05
N ALA A 17 20.71 -22.76 -8.36
CA ALA A 17 20.18 -24.00 -8.92
C ALA A 17 21.14 -25.15 -8.60
N LEU A 18 20.71 -26.10 -7.77
CA LEU A 18 21.49 -27.29 -7.44
C LEU A 18 21.30 -28.37 -8.53
N ASP A 19 20.09 -28.45 -9.08
CA ASP A 19 19.71 -29.30 -10.21
C ASP A 19 18.46 -28.74 -10.91
N LYS A 20 17.87 -29.50 -11.85
CA LYS A 20 16.72 -29.08 -12.65
C LYS A 20 15.46 -28.75 -11.82
N TYR A 21 15.29 -29.38 -10.66
CA TYR A 21 14.09 -29.28 -9.83
C TYR A 21 14.37 -28.77 -8.41
N THR A 22 15.62 -28.40 -8.12
CA THR A 22 16.04 -27.94 -6.79
C THR A 22 16.76 -26.61 -6.85
N VAL A 23 16.20 -25.60 -6.16
CA VAL A 23 16.84 -24.30 -5.93
C VAL A 23 17.13 -24.12 -4.44
N ARG A 24 18.35 -23.66 -4.12
CA ARG A 24 18.76 -23.24 -2.79
C ARG A 24 18.76 -21.72 -2.71
N LEU A 25 18.09 -21.19 -1.69
CA LEU A 25 18.08 -19.77 -1.36
C LEU A 25 19.07 -19.52 -0.22
N HIS A 26 20.10 -18.73 -0.49
CA HIS A 26 21.05 -18.25 0.51
C HIS A 26 20.53 -16.92 1.05
N TYR A 27 20.01 -16.94 2.27
CA TYR A 27 19.50 -15.74 2.93
C TYR A 27 20.64 -14.84 3.38
N ARG A 28 20.50 -13.53 3.14
CA ARG A 28 21.35 -12.49 3.72
C ARG A 28 20.96 -12.24 5.18
N ASN A 29 19.65 -12.17 5.42
CA ASN A 29 19.05 -11.96 6.73
C ASN A 29 17.92 -12.98 6.93
N TYR A 30 17.69 -13.39 8.18
CA TYR A 30 16.48 -14.14 8.51
C TYR A 30 15.26 -13.22 8.44
N ASP A 31 14.13 -13.74 7.96
CA ASP A 31 12.85 -13.06 7.94
C ASP A 31 11.77 -14.00 8.47
N SER A 32 11.30 -13.70 9.68
CA SER A 32 10.30 -14.46 10.44
C SER A 32 8.95 -14.57 9.72
N ARG A 33 8.66 -13.70 8.75
CA ARG A 33 7.45 -13.75 7.92
C ARG A 33 7.49 -14.89 6.91
N GLY A 34 8.69 -15.37 6.59
CA GLY A 34 8.94 -16.59 5.83
C GLY A 34 8.37 -16.59 4.40
N VAL A 35 8.05 -17.79 3.91
CA VAL A 35 7.59 -18.01 2.54
C VAL A 35 6.24 -17.36 2.23
N LEU A 36 5.40 -17.12 3.24
CA LEU A 36 4.08 -16.51 3.04
C LEU A 36 4.22 -15.07 2.54
N HIS A 37 5.28 -14.35 2.93
CA HIS A 37 5.53 -12.98 2.49
C HIS A 37 6.14 -12.90 1.08
N ARG A 38 7.18 -13.68 0.77
CA ARG A 38 7.97 -13.49 -0.47
C ARG A 38 7.73 -14.54 -1.57
N PHE A 39 7.12 -15.68 -1.25
CA PHE A 39 7.01 -16.83 -2.16
C PHE A 39 5.59 -17.41 -2.20
N SER A 40 4.59 -16.59 -1.91
CA SER A 40 3.19 -17.00 -1.93
C SER A 40 2.32 -15.92 -2.57
N ARG A 41 1.13 -16.32 -3.03
CA ARG A 41 0.12 -15.38 -3.55
C ARG A 41 -0.59 -14.57 -2.46
N PHE A 42 -0.27 -14.80 -1.18
CA PHE A 42 -0.83 -14.01 -0.09
C PHE A 42 -0.29 -12.58 -0.15
N TRP A 43 1.04 -12.41 -0.27
CA TRP A 43 1.68 -11.11 -0.44
C TRP A 43 2.40 -11.01 -1.82
N GLN A 44 3.29 -10.04 -2.00
CA GLN A 44 4.11 -9.85 -3.21
C GLN A 44 5.09 -11.03 -3.40
N THR A 45 4.81 -11.90 -4.37
CA THR A 45 5.71 -13.00 -4.78
C THR A 45 6.56 -12.64 -6.01
N ALA A 46 7.76 -13.22 -6.10
CA ALA A 46 8.51 -13.23 -7.36
C ALA A 46 7.79 -14.12 -8.39
N ALA A 47 7.55 -13.57 -9.59
CA ALA A 47 7.07 -14.37 -10.72
C ALA A 47 8.21 -15.26 -11.26
N ILE A 48 7.87 -16.48 -11.69
CA ILE A 48 8.80 -17.36 -12.40
C ILE A 48 8.65 -17.10 -13.90
N MET A 49 9.76 -16.70 -14.53
CA MET A 49 9.82 -16.26 -15.92
C MET A 49 10.77 -17.15 -16.74
N SER A 50 10.61 -17.18 -18.06
CA SER A 50 11.49 -17.94 -18.96
C SER A 50 12.90 -17.35 -19.02
N LYS A 51 13.90 -18.12 -18.57
CA LYS A 51 15.32 -17.75 -18.71
C LYS A 51 15.74 -17.67 -20.18
N ASN A 52 15.24 -18.56 -21.04
CA ASN A 52 15.62 -18.58 -22.45
C ASN A 52 15.20 -17.28 -23.16
N VAL A 53 13.98 -16.80 -22.89
CA VAL A 53 13.50 -15.52 -23.43
C VAL A 53 14.35 -14.37 -22.90
N PHE A 54 14.68 -14.38 -21.61
CA PHE A 54 15.55 -13.37 -21.02
C PHE A 54 16.96 -13.36 -21.64
N ASP A 55 17.56 -14.53 -21.86
CA ASP A 55 18.89 -14.65 -22.47
C ASP A 55 18.90 -14.20 -23.94
N GLU A 56 17.79 -14.43 -24.66
CA GLU A 56 17.63 -14.07 -26.08
C GLU A 56 17.36 -12.57 -26.27
N LEU A 57 16.42 -12.01 -25.49
CA LEU A 57 15.95 -10.63 -25.66
C LEU A 57 16.72 -9.62 -24.81
N GLY A 58 17.36 -10.08 -23.72
CA GLY A 58 18.01 -9.21 -22.75
C GLY A 58 17.02 -8.48 -21.83
N VAL A 59 17.57 -7.67 -20.91
CA VAL A 59 16.83 -7.09 -19.79
C VAL A 59 15.76 -6.07 -20.20
N GLU A 60 16.00 -5.27 -21.24
CA GLU A 60 15.08 -4.21 -21.67
C GLU A 60 13.86 -4.80 -22.39
N ALA A 61 14.08 -5.59 -23.44
CA ALA A 61 12.99 -6.16 -24.23
C ALA A 61 12.15 -7.21 -23.46
N THR A 62 12.72 -7.87 -22.44
CA THR A 62 11.95 -8.80 -21.58
C THR A 62 10.91 -8.07 -20.72
N GLN A 63 10.99 -6.75 -20.56
CA GLN A 63 9.97 -5.98 -19.83
C GLN A 63 8.63 -5.97 -20.55
N ASP A 64 8.66 -6.05 -21.89
CA ASP A 64 7.49 -6.08 -22.75
C ASP A 64 7.14 -7.51 -23.23
N ALA A 65 8.11 -8.44 -23.17
CA ALA A 65 7.95 -9.85 -23.53
C ALA A 65 7.89 -10.78 -22.30
N LEU A 66 6.89 -10.57 -21.44
CA LEU A 66 6.71 -11.32 -20.18
C LEU A 66 6.18 -12.74 -20.42
N ILE A 67 7.07 -13.73 -20.52
CA ILE A 67 6.70 -15.15 -20.65
C ILE A 67 6.77 -15.87 -19.30
N GLY A 68 5.59 -16.19 -18.75
CA GLY A 68 5.41 -16.88 -17.47
C GLY A 68 4.88 -18.30 -17.59
N VAL A 69 4.43 -18.86 -16.46
CA VAL A 69 3.87 -20.23 -16.32
C VAL A 69 2.40 -20.22 -15.86
N GLY A 70 1.71 -19.11 -16.15
CA GLY A 70 0.34 -18.84 -15.72
C GLY A 70 -0.72 -19.62 -16.49
N ALA A 71 -1.97 -19.46 -16.08
CA ALA A 71 -3.13 -20.13 -16.70
C ALA A 71 -3.63 -19.43 -17.97
N PHE A 72 -3.14 -18.24 -18.28
CA PHE A 72 -3.55 -17.44 -19.44
C PHE A 72 -2.31 -16.93 -20.18
N GLU A 73 -2.43 -16.83 -21.49
CA GLU A 73 -1.48 -16.18 -22.39
C GLU A 73 -2.03 -14.80 -22.77
N ASN A 74 -1.15 -13.79 -22.82
CA ASN A 74 -1.53 -12.43 -23.20
C ASN A 74 -1.51 -12.30 -24.72
N ASP A 75 -2.63 -11.86 -25.30
CA ASP A 75 -2.74 -11.50 -26.72
C ASP A 75 -2.40 -10.02 -26.94
N GLU A 76 -2.86 -9.17 -26.02
CA GLU A 76 -2.71 -7.72 -26.11
C GLU A 76 -2.52 -7.12 -24.71
N TRP A 77 -1.59 -6.16 -24.60
CA TRP A 77 -1.45 -5.31 -23.45
C TRP A 77 -1.28 -3.86 -23.90
N GLU A 78 -2.18 -3.02 -23.44
CA GLU A 78 -2.11 -1.57 -23.61
C GLU A 78 -2.03 -0.94 -22.22
N GLN A 79 -0.93 -0.21 -21.97
CA GLN A 79 -0.72 0.51 -20.72
C GLN A 79 -1.88 1.49 -20.45
N ASP A 80 -2.30 1.56 -19.19
CA ASP A 80 -3.40 2.41 -18.69
C ASP A 80 -4.76 2.14 -19.38
N LYS A 81 -4.94 0.96 -19.99
CA LYS A 81 -6.15 0.61 -20.74
C LYS A 81 -6.62 -0.82 -20.54
N SER A 82 -5.85 -1.82 -20.99
CA SER A 82 -6.33 -3.21 -20.95
C SER A 82 -5.26 -4.27 -21.04
N ILE A 83 -5.61 -5.45 -20.51
CA ILE A 83 -4.93 -6.73 -20.78
C ILE A 83 -5.98 -7.66 -21.37
N VAL A 84 -5.68 -8.30 -22.49
CA VAL A 84 -6.55 -9.29 -23.14
C VAL A 84 -5.75 -10.56 -23.36
N GLY A 85 -6.36 -11.70 -23.03
CA GLY A 85 -5.70 -12.98 -23.19
C GLY A 85 -6.68 -14.15 -23.24
N HIS A 86 -6.12 -15.32 -23.49
CA HIS A 86 -6.84 -16.59 -23.60
C HIS A 86 -6.21 -17.67 -22.72
N ALA A 87 -6.95 -18.75 -22.49
CA ALA A 87 -6.51 -19.90 -21.71
C ALA A 87 -5.27 -20.56 -22.29
N PHE A 88 -4.24 -20.75 -21.48
CA PHE A 88 -3.04 -21.47 -21.88
C PHE A 88 -3.36 -22.98 -21.99
N ALA A 89 -3.35 -23.50 -23.23
CA ALA A 89 -3.75 -24.88 -23.50
C ALA A 89 -2.94 -25.93 -22.73
N ASP A 90 -1.63 -25.69 -22.58
CA ASP A 90 -0.70 -26.58 -21.89
C ASP A 90 -0.48 -26.19 -20.41
N TYR A 91 -1.42 -25.44 -19.81
CA TYR A 91 -1.33 -25.09 -18.40
C TYR A 91 -1.27 -26.35 -17.53
N TRP A 92 -0.19 -26.47 -16.78
CA TRP A 92 0.12 -27.61 -15.93
C TRP A 92 -0.94 -27.90 -14.85
N GLY A 93 -1.74 -26.91 -14.45
CA GLY A 93 -2.82 -27.09 -13.49
C GLY A 93 -4.10 -27.69 -14.09
N THR A 94 -4.23 -27.74 -15.42
CA THR A 94 -5.45 -28.22 -16.08
C THR A 94 -5.74 -29.69 -15.74
N SER A 95 -4.72 -30.55 -15.75
CA SER A 95 -4.85 -31.98 -15.41
C SER A 95 -5.27 -32.22 -13.96
N GLU A 96 -4.95 -31.29 -13.06
CA GLU A 96 -5.31 -31.31 -11.65
C GLU A 96 -6.70 -30.69 -11.38
N GLY A 97 -7.41 -30.27 -12.44
CA GLY A 97 -8.70 -29.60 -12.33
C GLY A 97 -8.61 -28.20 -11.72
N TRP A 98 -7.49 -27.51 -11.93
CA TRP A 98 -7.26 -26.15 -11.40
C TRP A 98 -7.73 -25.04 -12.37
N GLY A 99 -8.39 -25.39 -13.46
CA GLY A 99 -8.73 -24.47 -14.55
C GLY A 99 -7.55 -24.24 -15.49
N PRO A 100 -7.56 -23.21 -16.36
CA PRO A 100 -8.63 -22.20 -16.47
C PRO A 100 -9.96 -22.82 -16.93
N PHE A 101 -11.09 -22.31 -16.42
CA PHE A 101 -12.43 -22.77 -16.85
C PHE A 101 -13.16 -21.79 -17.78
N VAL A 102 -12.47 -20.72 -18.19
CA VAL A 102 -12.93 -19.77 -19.20
C VAL A 102 -11.89 -19.71 -20.31
N GLU A 103 -12.35 -19.57 -21.55
CA GLU A 103 -11.47 -19.52 -22.72
C GLU A 103 -10.74 -18.17 -22.86
N ASN A 104 -11.42 -17.08 -22.51
CA ASN A 104 -10.93 -15.72 -22.68
C ASN A 104 -11.01 -14.97 -21.34
N ALA A 105 -10.05 -14.08 -21.10
CA ALA A 105 -10.08 -13.19 -19.97
C ALA A 105 -9.56 -11.80 -20.38
N ARG A 106 -10.30 -10.77 -19.97
CA ARG A 106 -10.07 -9.37 -20.34
C ARG A 106 -10.14 -8.50 -19.10
N TRP A 107 -9.13 -7.66 -18.92
CA TRP A 107 -9.04 -6.70 -17.83
C TRP A 107 -9.02 -5.31 -18.42
N PHE A 108 -9.90 -4.44 -17.93
CA PHE A 108 -9.98 -3.05 -18.37
C PHE A 108 -9.66 -2.14 -17.19
N GLU A 109 -8.79 -1.15 -17.42
CA GLU A 109 -8.55 -0.06 -16.50
C GLU A 109 -9.55 1.05 -16.79
N ILE A 110 -10.56 1.15 -15.93
CA ILE A 110 -11.64 2.14 -16.04
C ILE A 110 -11.61 2.97 -14.76
N PRO A 111 -11.13 4.23 -14.78
CA PRO A 111 -10.97 5.04 -13.56
C PRO A 111 -12.28 5.36 -12.83
N GLU A 112 -13.37 5.58 -13.56
CA GLU A 112 -14.65 6.03 -13.00
C GLU A 112 -15.49 4.87 -12.45
N GLY A 113 -15.89 4.94 -11.17
CA GLY A 113 -16.70 3.90 -10.52
C GLY A 113 -18.06 3.67 -11.18
N ALA A 114 -18.72 4.75 -11.61
CA ALA A 114 -20.01 4.67 -12.30
C ALA A 114 -19.93 3.93 -13.64
N SER A 115 -18.82 4.09 -14.38
CA SER A 115 -18.58 3.37 -15.64
C SER A 115 -18.39 1.88 -15.38
N ARG A 116 -17.58 1.51 -14.38
CA ARG A 116 -17.41 0.10 -13.95
C ARG A 116 -18.73 -0.54 -13.53
N ARG A 117 -19.56 0.21 -12.79
CA ARG A 117 -20.90 -0.21 -12.39
C ARG A 117 -21.83 -0.43 -13.59
N ALA A 118 -21.85 0.47 -14.57
CA ALA A 118 -22.66 0.32 -15.77
C ALA A 118 -22.27 -0.91 -16.60
N MET A 119 -20.96 -1.19 -16.74
CA MET A 119 -20.47 -2.41 -17.41
C MET A 119 -20.92 -3.68 -16.68
N LEU A 120 -20.95 -3.66 -15.34
CA LEU A 120 -21.46 -4.78 -14.55
C LEU A 120 -22.98 -4.96 -14.73
N GLU A 121 -23.76 -3.87 -14.65
CA GLU A 121 -25.23 -3.90 -14.78
C GLU A 121 -25.69 -4.32 -16.19
N THR A 122 -24.89 -4.05 -17.22
CA THR A 122 -25.19 -4.42 -18.62
C THR A 122 -24.65 -5.80 -19.01
N GLY A 123 -23.84 -6.44 -18.15
CA GLY A 123 -23.19 -7.71 -18.43
C GLY A 123 -21.95 -7.62 -19.32
N GLU A 124 -21.49 -6.40 -19.66
CA GLU A 124 -20.23 -6.16 -20.38
C GLU A 124 -19.02 -6.60 -19.54
N ALA A 125 -19.10 -6.47 -18.22
CA ALA A 125 -18.12 -7.01 -17.26
C ALA A 125 -18.78 -8.00 -16.30
N GLN A 126 -18.15 -9.16 -16.08
CA GLN A 126 -18.64 -10.15 -15.11
C GLN A 126 -18.13 -9.89 -13.68
N VAL A 127 -17.02 -9.16 -13.54
CA VAL A 127 -16.42 -8.78 -12.27
C VAL A 127 -16.03 -7.31 -12.35
N ALA A 128 -16.43 -6.50 -11.37
CA ALA A 128 -16.05 -5.09 -11.31
C ALA A 128 -15.76 -4.66 -9.88
N GLN A 129 -14.68 -3.92 -9.65
CA GLN A 129 -14.59 -3.10 -8.44
C GLN A 129 -15.51 -1.88 -8.65
N VAL A 130 -16.40 -1.59 -7.71
CA VAL A 130 -17.32 -0.44 -7.78
C VAL A 130 -17.09 0.47 -6.57
N GLY A 131 -17.67 1.67 -6.59
CA GLY A 131 -17.69 2.53 -5.40
C GLY A 131 -18.34 1.79 -4.22
N LEU A 132 -17.73 1.87 -3.03
CA LEU A 132 -18.30 1.19 -1.85
C LEU A 132 -19.70 1.73 -1.53
N LYS A 133 -19.91 3.05 -1.68
CA LYS A 133 -21.22 3.71 -1.57
C LYS A 133 -22.30 3.12 -2.49
N ASP A 134 -21.93 2.51 -3.61
CA ASP A 134 -22.86 1.90 -4.58
C ASP A 134 -23.21 0.44 -4.27
N LEU A 135 -22.39 -0.26 -3.47
CA LEU A 135 -22.58 -1.70 -3.20
C LEU A 135 -23.94 -2.03 -2.56
N PRO A 136 -24.48 -1.26 -1.58
CA PRO A 136 -25.79 -1.57 -1.00
C PRO A 136 -26.92 -1.58 -2.03
N GLU A 137 -26.92 -0.63 -2.97
CA GLU A 137 -27.93 -0.56 -4.03
C GLU A 137 -27.78 -1.73 -5.01
N LEU A 138 -26.55 -2.05 -5.43
CA LEU A 138 -26.26 -3.20 -6.31
C LEU A 138 -26.70 -4.53 -5.69
N ILE A 139 -26.44 -4.72 -4.39
CA ILE A 139 -26.91 -5.90 -3.66
C ILE A 139 -28.45 -5.96 -3.66
N GLY A 140 -29.12 -4.82 -3.48
CA GLY A 140 -30.57 -4.71 -3.60
C GLY A 140 -31.12 -5.10 -4.98
N LYS A 141 -30.32 -4.95 -6.05
CA LYS A 141 -30.64 -5.37 -7.42
C LYS A 141 -30.29 -6.83 -7.73
N GLY A 142 -29.70 -7.58 -6.80
CA GLY A 142 -29.35 -8.98 -6.97
C GLY A 142 -27.88 -9.26 -7.27
N PHE A 143 -27.03 -8.23 -7.37
CA PHE A 143 -25.58 -8.41 -7.48
C PHE A 143 -24.97 -8.86 -6.15
N ALA A 144 -23.76 -9.40 -6.18
CA ALA A 144 -23.06 -9.88 -4.99
C ALA A 144 -21.68 -9.24 -4.83
N ALA A 145 -21.36 -8.83 -3.60
CA ALA A 145 -20.01 -8.40 -3.22
C ALA A 145 -19.17 -9.62 -2.80
N MET A 146 -17.98 -9.76 -3.38
CA MET A 146 -17.11 -10.91 -3.20
C MET A 146 -16.13 -10.70 -2.06
N LYS A 147 -16.45 -11.29 -0.91
CA LYS A 147 -15.76 -11.05 0.37
C LYS A 147 -14.61 -12.01 0.67
N LYS A 148 -14.49 -13.11 -0.08
CA LYS A 148 -13.58 -14.23 0.20
C LYS A 148 -12.08 -13.92 0.09
N ALA A 149 -11.70 -12.82 -0.56
CA ALA A 149 -10.32 -12.36 -0.53
C ALA A 149 -9.89 -11.83 0.84
N GLU A 150 -10.85 -11.51 1.73
CA GLU A 150 -10.62 -10.99 3.08
C GLU A 150 -9.61 -9.83 3.09
N PHE A 151 -9.65 -9.03 2.01
CA PHE A 151 -8.70 -7.97 1.79
C PHE A 151 -9.31 -6.62 2.16
N ASN A 152 -8.65 -5.97 3.11
CA ASN A 152 -8.96 -4.63 3.54
C ASN A 152 -7.72 -3.74 3.32
N THR A 153 -7.98 -2.50 2.92
CA THR A 153 -6.95 -1.46 2.77
C THR A 153 -7.16 -0.41 3.82
N ILE A 154 -6.07 0.06 4.41
CA ILE A 154 -6.06 1.25 5.25
C ILE A 154 -5.72 2.42 4.33
N ASP A 155 -6.59 3.42 4.29
CA ASP A 155 -6.33 4.68 3.61
C ASP A 155 -5.72 5.65 4.62
N ASN A 156 -4.60 6.28 4.23
CA ASN A 156 -3.77 7.11 5.10
C ASN A 156 -3.35 8.39 4.37
N ILE A 157 -2.77 9.32 5.12
CA ILE A 157 -1.93 10.40 4.59
C ILE A 157 -0.51 10.18 5.13
N SER A 158 0.47 10.10 4.24
CA SER A 158 1.89 9.99 4.59
C SER A 158 2.60 11.34 4.44
N MET A 159 3.31 11.75 5.49
CA MET A 159 4.07 13.00 5.58
C MET A 159 5.49 12.79 5.06
N THR A 160 5.63 12.69 3.74
CA THR A 160 6.90 12.42 3.06
C THR A 160 7.92 13.56 3.22
N GLY A 161 9.19 13.26 2.95
CA GLY A 161 10.32 14.20 3.10
C GLY A 161 11.13 14.00 4.39
N ASN A 162 10.67 13.13 5.29
CA ASN A 162 11.32 12.85 6.57
C ASN A 162 12.39 11.75 6.44
N TYR A 163 13.59 12.13 5.96
CA TYR A 163 14.73 11.22 5.79
C TYR A 163 15.74 11.37 6.93
N TRP A 164 15.47 10.70 8.04
CA TRP A 164 16.17 10.85 9.31
C TRP A 164 17.34 9.89 9.52
N GLU A 165 17.49 8.89 8.65
CA GLU A 165 18.64 7.99 8.68
C GLU A 165 19.85 8.58 7.97
N LYS A 166 20.98 8.65 8.67
CA LYS A 166 22.27 9.10 8.12
C LYS A 166 23.07 7.98 7.47
N PHE A 167 22.89 6.75 7.93
CA PHE A 167 23.56 5.56 7.40
C PHE A 167 22.51 4.50 7.07
N GLY A 168 22.71 3.78 5.97
CA GLY A 168 21.83 2.71 5.54
C GLY A 168 21.80 1.60 6.58
N ALA A 169 20.62 1.29 7.11
CA ALA A 169 20.44 0.29 8.16
C ALA A 169 20.98 -1.10 7.77
N LEU A 170 20.97 -1.43 6.48
CA LEU A 170 21.52 -2.69 5.97
C LEU A 170 23.02 -2.62 5.62
N THR A 171 23.48 -1.53 5.03
CA THR A 171 24.80 -1.44 4.40
C THR A 171 25.83 -0.70 5.24
N GLY A 172 25.40 0.10 6.21
CA GLY A 172 26.22 1.05 6.95
C GLY A 172 26.75 2.21 6.09
N ALA A 173 26.39 2.28 4.82
CA ALA A 173 26.84 3.34 3.92
C ALA A 173 26.16 4.66 4.27
N GLU A 174 26.90 5.76 4.15
CA GLU A 174 26.32 7.10 4.33
C GLU A 174 25.22 7.36 3.29
N LEU A 175 24.11 7.92 3.76
CA LEU A 175 22.96 8.28 2.94
C LEU A 175 22.94 9.79 2.72
N GLU A 176 23.11 10.19 1.48
CA GLU A 176 22.85 11.58 1.07
C GLU A 176 21.34 11.73 0.83
N ARG A 177 20.69 12.50 1.71
CA ARG A 177 19.25 12.77 1.68
C ARG A 177 19.00 14.24 1.93
N ASP A 178 18.15 14.82 1.11
CA ASP A 178 17.65 16.17 1.31
C ASP A 178 16.53 16.17 2.35
N ARG A 179 16.60 17.10 3.31
CA ARG A 179 15.61 17.31 4.37
C ARG A 179 15.15 18.76 4.26
N ASP A 180 14.26 19.01 3.32
CA ASP A 180 13.76 20.35 3.02
C ASP A 180 12.88 20.88 4.16
N THR A 181 13.51 21.49 5.17
CA THR A 181 12.84 22.10 6.33
C THR A 181 12.06 23.38 5.98
N SER A 182 12.06 23.82 4.72
CA SER A 182 11.09 24.82 4.25
C SER A 182 9.67 24.26 4.18
N LYS A 183 9.52 22.92 4.19
CA LYS A 183 8.24 22.24 4.30
C LYS A 183 7.86 22.07 5.78
N PRO A 184 6.73 22.61 6.25
CA PRO A 184 6.37 22.59 7.68
C PRO A 184 6.29 21.20 8.32
N HIS A 185 6.00 20.15 7.54
CA HIS A 185 5.90 18.77 8.03
C HIS A 185 7.23 18.00 8.06
N VAL A 186 8.33 18.60 7.58
CA VAL A 186 9.67 18.00 7.51
C VAL A 186 10.55 18.54 8.62
N GLY A 187 11.12 17.63 9.42
CA GLY A 187 12.12 17.97 10.45
C GLY A 187 13.50 17.47 10.07
N ASP A 188 14.53 18.19 10.50
CA ASP A 188 15.93 17.79 10.38
C ASP A 188 16.51 17.44 11.76
N PRO A 189 16.77 16.16 12.06
CA PRO A 189 17.35 15.75 13.33
C PRO A 189 18.86 16.07 13.43
N PHE A 190 19.46 16.67 12.40
CA PHE A 190 20.89 16.98 12.33
C PHE A 190 21.20 18.49 12.30
N GLU A 191 20.23 19.37 12.60
CA GLU A 191 20.42 20.84 12.60
C GLU A 191 21.58 21.33 13.46
N GLY A 192 21.81 20.67 14.61
CA GLY A 192 22.92 20.97 15.51
C GLY A 192 24.28 20.45 15.03
N GLY A 193 24.31 19.73 13.91
CA GLY A 193 25.42 18.90 13.49
C GLY A 193 25.59 17.64 14.35
N GLY A 194 26.21 16.60 13.79
CA GLY A 194 26.58 15.41 14.56
C GLY A 194 25.54 14.29 14.52
N ASP A 195 25.15 13.81 15.70
CA ASP A 195 24.30 12.63 15.91
C ASP A 195 22.81 12.97 15.77
N PHE A 196 21.98 11.94 15.63
CA PHE A 196 20.52 12.09 15.53
C PHE A 196 19.95 12.68 16.83
N ASP A 197 19.26 13.80 16.72
CA ASP A 197 18.47 14.40 17.80
C ASP A 197 17.00 14.58 17.38
N ALA A 198 16.10 13.87 18.05
CA ALA A 198 14.66 13.96 17.78
C ALA A 198 14.01 15.25 18.30
N ASN A 199 14.78 16.15 18.94
CA ASN A 199 14.30 17.37 19.57
C ASN A 199 15.02 18.63 19.09
N THR A 200 15.66 18.59 17.92
CA THR A 200 16.07 19.82 17.24
C THR A 200 14.86 20.74 17.04
N PRO A 201 15.07 22.07 16.93
CA PRO A 201 13.97 23.02 16.70
C PRO A 201 13.02 22.63 15.56
N SER A 202 13.51 22.22 14.38
CA SER A 202 12.60 21.77 13.32
C SER A 202 11.95 20.43 13.58
N MET A 203 12.60 19.50 14.30
CA MET A 203 11.96 18.23 14.67
C MET A 203 10.77 18.47 15.60
N VAL A 204 10.91 19.38 16.58
CA VAL A 204 9.80 19.77 17.47
C VAL A 204 8.68 20.45 16.70
N SER A 205 9.00 21.49 15.91
CA SER A 205 7.99 22.23 15.11
C SER A 205 7.27 21.32 14.11
N SER A 206 8.01 20.52 13.33
CA SER A 206 7.41 19.62 12.33
C SER A 206 6.57 18.51 12.95
N ARG A 207 6.94 17.98 14.12
CA ARG A 207 6.11 17.01 14.85
C ARG A 207 4.78 17.61 15.29
N LEU A 208 4.77 18.87 15.73
CA LEU A 208 3.53 19.59 16.05
C LEU A 208 2.66 19.75 14.80
N VAL A 209 3.23 20.14 13.66
CA VAL A 209 2.51 20.23 12.38
C VAL A 209 1.90 18.89 11.97
N ARG A 210 2.68 17.82 11.97
CA ARG A 210 2.19 16.47 11.62
C ARG A 210 1.06 16.01 12.55
N ASN A 211 1.19 16.25 13.85
CA ASN A 211 0.13 15.92 14.81
C ASN A 211 -1.11 16.82 14.66
N ALA A 212 -0.96 18.11 14.33
CA ALA A 212 -2.09 18.99 14.04
C ALA A 212 -2.93 18.43 12.90
N PHE A 213 -2.29 17.95 11.83
CA PHE A 213 -2.96 17.26 10.74
C PHE A 213 -3.63 15.96 11.19
N ALA A 214 -2.99 15.17 12.06
CA ALA A 214 -3.58 13.93 12.55
C ALA A 214 -4.85 14.12 13.41
N TRP A 215 -4.90 15.19 14.21
CA TRP A 215 -6.03 15.59 15.06
C TRP A 215 -7.15 16.33 14.31
N SER A 216 -6.98 16.65 13.04
CA SER A 216 -7.94 17.45 12.25
C SER A 216 -8.57 16.69 11.09
N ILE A 217 -8.63 15.36 11.18
CA ILE A 217 -9.31 14.49 10.21
C ILE A 217 -10.63 14.02 10.80
N GLN A 218 -11.74 14.37 10.13
CA GLN A 218 -13.11 14.00 10.49
C GLN A 218 -13.41 12.56 10.04
N ARG A 219 -12.77 11.56 10.66
CA ARG A 219 -12.75 10.17 10.17
C ARG A 219 -14.13 9.53 10.04
N GLU A 220 -15.00 9.74 11.01
CA GLU A 220 -16.38 9.20 11.00
C GLU A 220 -17.20 9.78 9.84
N GLU A 221 -17.11 11.09 9.62
CA GLU A 221 -17.82 11.75 8.52
C GLU A 221 -17.29 11.29 7.15
N LEU A 222 -15.96 11.11 7.03
CA LEU A 222 -15.35 10.59 5.81
C LEU A 222 -15.77 9.14 5.54
N LEU A 223 -15.84 8.29 6.58
CA LEU A 223 -16.31 6.92 6.46
C LEU A 223 -17.78 6.86 5.98
N GLU A 224 -18.66 7.67 6.58
CA GLU A 224 -20.07 7.71 6.21
C GLU A 224 -20.25 8.26 4.78
N ASN A 225 -19.69 9.44 4.49
CA ASN A 225 -19.94 10.16 3.25
C ASN A 225 -19.26 9.53 2.03
N LEU A 226 -18.04 8.99 2.19
CA LEU A 226 -17.28 8.46 1.06
C LEU A 226 -17.50 6.96 0.86
N LEU A 227 -17.70 6.21 1.94
CA LEU A 227 -17.81 4.75 1.88
C LEU A 227 -19.23 4.23 2.17
N GLY A 228 -20.20 5.10 2.50
CA GLY A 228 -21.56 4.69 2.86
C GLY A 228 -21.58 3.85 4.15
N GLY A 229 -20.67 4.13 5.08
CA GLY A 229 -20.52 3.38 6.33
C GLY A 229 -19.86 2.00 6.17
N LEU A 230 -19.38 1.63 4.97
CA LEU A 230 -18.70 0.36 4.73
C LEU A 230 -17.20 0.44 5.05
N GLY A 231 -16.85 0.06 6.26
CA GLY A 231 -15.47 0.05 6.75
C GLY A 231 -15.44 0.39 8.23
N PHE A 232 -14.28 0.83 8.70
CA PHE A 232 -14.10 1.27 10.07
C PHE A 232 -13.13 2.44 10.12
N VAL A 233 -13.32 3.33 11.10
CA VAL A 233 -12.32 4.37 11.40
C VAL A 233 -11.00 3.70 11.75
N ASN A 234 -9.90 4.30 11.30
CA ASN A 234 -8.58 3.78 11.56
C ASN A 234 -7.59 4.92 11.79
N TYR A 235 -6.64 4.71 12.71
CA TYR A 235 -5.66 5.73 13.09
C TYR A 235 -4.25 5.36 12.64
N GLN A 236 -3.84 4.10 12.77
CA GLN A 236 -2.46 3.67 12.55
C GLN A 236 -2.23 3.00 11.18
N PRO A 237 -1.05 3.10 10.55
CA PRO A 237 -0.71 2.23 9.44
C PRO A 237 -0.53 0.79 9.94
N TYR A 238 -0.62 -0.21 9.06
CA TYR A 238 -0.36 -1.65 9.34
C TYR A 238 -1.26 -2.35 10.38
N ASN A 239 -2.03 -1.62 11.18
CA ASN A 239 -2.86 -2.17 12.23
C ASN A 239 -4.30 -1.64 12.12
N SER A 240 -5.26 -2.57 12.09
CA SER A 240 -6.69 -2.23 12.17
C SER A 240 -7.03 -1.78 13.58
N SER A 241 -7.85 -0.74 13.70
CA SER A 241 -8.46 -0.34 14.98
C SER A 241 -9.42 -1.38 15.58
N ASN A 242 -9.87 -2.38 14.79
CA ASN A 242 -10.65 -3.51 15.30
C ASN A 242 -9.79 -4.71 15.73
N SER A 243 -8.47 -4.62 15.56
CA SER A 243 -7.56 -5.67 16.00
C SER A 243 -7.61 -5.80 17.53
N PRO A 244 -7.66 -7.01 18.10
CA PRO A 244 -7.50 -7.20 19.55
C PRO A 244 -6.17 -6.68 20.11
N ALA A 245 -5.18 -6.47 19.24
CA ALA A 245 -3.87 -5.92 19.59
C ALA A 245 -3.79 -4.39 19.45
N HIS A 246 -4.89 -3.74 19.05
CA HIS A 246 -4.96 -2.29 18.98
C HIS A 246 -5.07 -1.67 20.38
N ASP A 247 -4.27 -0.64 20.62
CA ASP A 247 -4.33 0.20 21.81
C ASP A 247 -4.82 1.60 21.43
N THR A 248 -5.85 2.09 22.11
CA THR A 248 -6.44 3.42 21.86
C THR A 248 -5.49 4.56 22.25
N ALA A 249 -4.41 4.28 22.98
CA ALA A 249 -3.31 5.22 23.18
C ALA A 249 -2.60 5.62 21.87
N TRP A 250 -2.79 4.84 20.80
CA TRP A 250 -2.26 5.15 19.47
C TRP A 250 -3.23 5.99 18.62
N ASP A 251 -4.39 6.36 19.14
CA ASP A 251 -5.41 7.05 18.36
C ASP A 251 -5.18 8.56 18.32
N TRP A 252 -5.57 9.15 17.19
CA TRP A 252 -5.76 10.59 17.06
C TRP A 252 -7.25 10.90 17.07
N GLY A 253 -7.73 11.64 18.06
CA GLY A 253 -9.09 12.14 18.05
C GLY A 253 -9.33 13.18 16.93
N THR A 254 -10.53 13.76 16.91
CA THR A 254 -10.86 14.92 16.06
C THR A 254 -11.06 16.14 16.94
N ASP A 255 -10.10 17.06 16.93
CA ASP A 255 -10.09 18.29 17.73
C ASP A 255 -9.35 19.40 16.97
N PHE A 256 -10.12 20.27 16.31
CA PHE A 256 -9.59 21.36 15.49
C PHE A 256 -8.95 22.48 16.32
N ASP A 257 -9.44 22.74 17.54
CA ASP A 257 -8.86 23.77 18.40
C ASP A 257 -7.49 23.32 18.90
N LYS A 258 -7.37 22.04 19.28
CA LYS A 258 -6.08 21.43 19.61
C LYS A 258 -5.12 21.44 18.43
N ALA A 259 -5.59 21.07 17.23
CA ALA A 259 -4.77 21.10 16.02
C ALA A 259 -4.27 22.53 15.71
N LYS A 260 -5.14 23.54 15.82
CA LYS A 260 -4.78 24.94 15.63
C LYS A 260 -3.76 25.43 16.65
N GLY A 261 -3.92 25.04 17.92
CA GLY A 261 -2.95 25.36 18.97
C GLY A 261 -1.56 24.75 18.70
N MET A 262 -1.50 23.53 18.17
CA MET A 262 -0.24 22.91 17.74
C MET A 262 0.43 23.67 16.59
N LEU A 263 -0.36 24.15 15.61
CA LEU A 263 0.20 24.96 14.52
C LEU A 263 0.71 26.31 15.00
N ASP A 264 0.00 26.97 15.92
CA ASP A 264 0.45 28.22 16.54
C ASP A 264 1.78 28.03 17.28
N GLU A 265 1.87 27.00 18.14
CA GLU A 265 3.12 26.64 18.83
C GLU A 265 4.27 26.30 17.86
N ALA A 266 3.95 25.72 16.71
CA ALA A 266 4.91 25.42 15.65
C ALA A 266 5.34 26.66 14.83
N GLY A 267 4.71 27.82 15.03
CA GLY A 267 4.98 29.07 14.31
C GLY A 267 4.13 29.31 13.06
N TYR A 268 3.01 28.59 12.91
CA TYR A 268 2.12 28.60 11.74
C TYR A 268 0.70 29.04 12.10
N ALA A 269 0.54 30.02 12.99
CA ALA A 269 -0.76 30.52 13.45
C ALA A 269 -1.68 31.02 12.32
N ASP A 270 -1.08 31.59 11.27
CA ASP A 270 -1.78 32.13 10.09
C ASP A 270 -2.00 31.06 8.98
N GLY A 271 -1.57 29.82 9.22
CA GLY A 271 -1.58 28.76 8.22
C GLY A 271 -0.49 28.91 7.15
N PHE A 272 -0.57 28.09 6.10
CA PHE A 272 0.36 28.05 4.97
C PHE A 272 -0.26 27.31 3.79
N GLU A 273 0.42 27.31 2.63
CA GLU A 273 0.04 26.47 1.49
C GLU A 273 0.90 25.20 1.43
N MET A 274 0.31 24.08 1.06
CA MET A 274 1.02 22.83 0.83
C MET A 274 0.42 22.03 -0.34
N ASP A 275 1.21 21.11 -0.90
CA ASP A 275 0.75 20.18 -1.92
C ASP A 275 0.41 18.83 -1.30
N LEU A 276 -0.64 18.17 -1.81
CA LEU A 276 -1.01 16.79 -1.44
C LEU A 276 -1.23 15.98 -2.72
N TRP A 277 -0.44 14.94 -2.92
CA TRP A 277 -0.66 14.01 -4.03
C TRP A 277 -1.80 13.05 -3.70
N VAL A 278 -2.82 13.03 -4.57
CA VAL A 278 -4.03 12.20 -4.39
C VAL A 278 -4.21 11.16 -5.51
N GLY A 279 -3.32 11.20 -6.51
CA GLY A 279 -3.43 10.37 -7.71
C GLY A 279 -4.62 10.70 -8.59
N THR A 280 -4.97 9.77 -9.48
CA THR A 280 -6.09 9.92 -10.44
C THR A 280 -7.38 9.24 -9.96
N GLY A 281 -7.32 8.47 -8.87
CA GLY A 281 -8.47 7.74 -8.34
C GLY A 281 -9.50 8.64 -7.65
N GLU A 282 -10.79 8.34 -7.85
CA GLU A 282 -11.92 9.08 -7.29
C GLU A 282 -11.80 9.25 -5.76
N LEU A 283 -11.61 8.15 -5.02
CA LEU A 283 -11.56 8.17 -3.56
C LEU A 283 -10.39 9.01 -3.01
N GLY A 284 -9.20 8.93 -3.64
CA GLY A 284 -8.05 9.74 -3.21
C GLY A 284 -8.33 11.23 -3.36
N ALA A 285 -8.97 11.62 -4.47
CA ALA A 285 -9.38 13.00 -4.71
C ALA A 285 -10.47 13.45 -3.71
N GLU A 286 -11.50 12.65 -3.46
CA GLU A 286 -12.57 12.95 -2.49
C GLU A 286 -12.02 13.11 -1.06
N ILE A 287 -11.07 12.25 -0.65
CA ILE A 287 -10.35 12.38 0.62
C ILE A 287 -9.61 13.73 0.67
N GLY A 288 -8.79 14.01 -0.34
CA GLY A 288 -7.97 15.23 -0.41
C GLY A 288 -8.82 16.51 -0.40
N GLU A 289 -9.93 16.52 -1.12
CA GLU A 289 -10.87 17.65 -1.16
C GLU A 289 -11.51 17.88 0.21
N SER A 290 -11.97 16.81 0.86
CA SER A 290 -12.63 16.88 2.17
C SER A 290 -11.68 17.32 3.28
N VAL A 291 -10.49 16.71 3.37
CA VAL A 291 -9.48 17.09 4.39
C VAL A 291 -8.91 18.48 4.10
N GLY A 292 -8.66 18.82 2.84
CA GLY A 292 -8.16 20.12 2.43
C GLY A 292 -9.14 21.25 2.74
N ALA A 293 -10.45 21.03 2.51
CA ALA A 293 -11.48 22.00 2.89
C ALA A 293 -11.52 22.23 4.40
N ALA A 294 -11.47 21.15 5.20
CA ALA A 294 -11.46 21.25 6.65
C ALA A 294 -10.20 21.97 7.17
N TRP A 295 -9.02 21.65 6.64
CA TRP A 295 -7.78 22.32 7.01
C TRP A 295 -7.77 23.80 6.63
N GLN A 296 -8.29 24.15 5.45
CA GLN A 296 -8.41 25.55 5.05
C GLN A 296 -9.35 26.32 6.00
N GLN A 297 -10.48 25.72 6.35
CA GLN A 297 -11.50 26.36 7.20
C GLN A 297 -11.04 26.51 8.65
N HIS A 298 -10.43 25.48 9.21
CA HIS A 298 -10.17 25.42 10.65
C HIS A 298 -8.72 25.75 11.03
N LEU A 299 -7.77 25.49 10.13
CA LEU A 299 -6.34 25.64 10.38
C LEU A 299 -5.68 26.74 9.53
N GLY A 300 -6.39 27.30 8.55
CA GLY A 300 -5.83 28.25 7.59
C GLY A 300 -4.86 27.61 6.58
N VAL A 301 -4.79 26.27 6.53
CA VAL A 301 -3.86 25.55 5.64
C VAL A 301 -4.53 25.27 4.31
N LYS A 302 -4.00 25.86 3.24
CA LYS A 302 -4.47 25.64 1.87
C LYS A 302 -3.79 24.43 1.26
N VAL A 303 -4.57 23.46 0.80
CA VAL A 303 -4.05 22.26 0.14
C VAL A 303 -4.24 22.35 -1.37
N ASN A 304 -3.15 22.27 -2.12
CA ASN A 304 -3.17 22.10 -3.58
C ASN A 304 -3.12 20.60 -3.90
N LEU A 305 -4.17 20.08 -4.53
CA LEU A 305 -4.26 18.66 -4.87
C LEU A 305 -3.52 18.35 -6.17
N ILE A 306 -2.56 17.42 -6.10
CA ILE A 306 -1.81 16.94 -7.27
C ILE A 306 -2.47 15.66 -7.79
N LYS A 307 -3.20 15.80 -8.90
CA LYS A 307 -3.96 14.72 -9.57
C LYS A 307 -3.22 14.18 -10.79
N THR A 308 -2.12 13.46 -10.58
CA THR A 308 -1.29 12.89 -11.65
C THR A 308 -1.19 11.37 -11.52
N ALA A 309 -0.86 10.68 -12.63
CA ALA A 309 -0.67 9.23 -12.62
C ALA A 309 0.46 8.83 -11.67
N TYR A 310 0.34 7.67 -11.03
CA TYR A 310 1.35 7.17 -10.08
C TYR A 310 2.72 6.97 -10.72
N SER A 311 2.78 6.66 -12.02
CA SER A 311 4.02 6.57 -12.80
C SER A 311 4.82 7.88 -12.83
N VAL A 312 4.17 9.03 -12.62
CA VAL A 312 4.80 10.36 -12.53
C VAL A 312 5.33 10.63 -11.12
N TYR A 313 4.62 10.20 -10.09
CA TYR A 313 4.97 10.46 -8.67
C TYR A 313 5.99 9.46 -8.10
N ARG A 314 5.81 8.17 -8.41
CA ARG A 314 6.62 7.05 -7.91
C ARG A 314 8.14 7.21 -8.10
N PRO A 315 8.66 7.76 -9.22
CA PRO A 315 10.09 7.96 -9.37
C PRO A 315 10.73 8.74 -8.21
N GLY A 316 10.05 9.75 -7.66
CA GLY A 316 10.53 10.52 -6.52
C GLY A 316 10.58 9.71 -5.21
N LEU A 317 9.63 8.78 -5.02
CA LEU A 317 9.65 7.84 -3.89
C LEU A 317 10.84 6.88 -3.98
N VAL A 318 11.09 6.31 -5.16
CA VAL A 318 12.24 5.41 -5.40
C VAL A 318 13.56 6.15 -5.23
N ALA A 319 13.68 7.35 -5.78
CA ALA A 319 14.88 8.17 -5.70
C ALA A 319 15.10 8.82 -4.32
N ARG A 320 14.13 8.74 -3.40
CA ARG A 320 14.15 9.41 -2.08
C ARG A 320 14.25 10.94 -2.19
N THR A 321 13.59 11.51 -3.20
CA THR A 321 13.60 12.96 -3.48
C THR A 321 12.24 13.63 -3.28
N THR A 322 11.16 12.87 -3.09
CA THR A 322 9.86 13.47 -2.82
C THR A 322 9.75 13.97 -1.38
N ASN A 323 9.17 15.15 -1.23
CA ASN A 323 8.74 15.75 0.03
C ASN A 323 7.26 16.20 -0.02
N THR A 324 6.53 15.81 -1.06
CA THR A 324 5.09 16.05 -1.22
C THR A 324 4.31 14.95 -0.49
N PRO A 325 3.54 15.26 0.57
CA PRO A 325 2.67 14.28 1.20
C PRO A 325 1.73 13.61 0.20
N PHE A 326 1.29 12.39 0.50
CA PHE A 326 0.39 11.68 -0.40
C PHE A 326 -0.63 10.81 0.33
N THR A 327 -1.75 10.53 -0.34
CA THR A 327 -2.77 9.60 0.17
C THR A 327 -2.27 8.16 0.01
N GLY A 328 -1.83 7.56 1.11
CA GLY A 328 -1.24 6.23 1.23
C GLY A 328 -0.21 6.18 2.36
N CYS A 329 0.30 4.98 2.69
CA CYS A 329 1.46 4.82 3.56
C CYS A 329 2.17 3.49 3.28
N GLY A 330 2.70 3.34 2.06
CA GLY A 330 3.49 2.16 1.71
C GLY A 330 2.63 0.93 1.39
N ASP A 331 3.29 -0.10 0.86
CA ASP A 331 2.58 -1.25 0.30
C ASP A 331 1.97 -2.13 1.40
N GLU A 332 2.74 -2.43 2.46
CA GLU A 332 2.37 -3.36 3.54
C GLU A 332 1.28 -2.82 4.49
N ASN A 333 0.82 -1.59 4.27
CA ASN A 333 -0.19 -0.91 5.08
C ASN A 333 -1.62 -1.43 4.85
N LYS A 334 -1.88 -2.65 5.33
CA LYS A 334 -3.11 -3.42 5.11
C LYS A 334 -3.56 -4.05 6.41
N SER A 335 -4.85 -4.02 6.73
CA SER A 335 -5.33 -4.55 8.02
C SER A 335 -5.36 -6.06 8.11
N ASN A 336 -5.25 -6.77 6.99
CA ASN A 336 -5.09 -8.21 6.97
C ASN A 336 -3.62 -8.66 6.93
N PHE A 337 -2.68 -7.71 7.03
CA PHE A 337 -1.29 -8.02 7.31
C PHE A 337 -1.17 -8.46 8.79
N PRO A 338 -0.56 -9.61 9.09
CA PRO A 338 -0.46 -10.08 10.47
C PRO A 338 0.24 -9.08 11.39
N TYR A 339 -0.36 -8.83 12.55
CA TYR A 339 0.16 -7.88 13.55
C TYR A 339 1.58 -8.23 14.02
N ASP A 340 1.94 -9.52 14.05
CA ASP A 340 3.26 -10.02 14.46
C ASP A 340 4.30 -9.99 13.34
N TRP A 341 3.96 -9.53 12.14
CA TRP A 341 4.92 -9.36 11.06
C TRP A 341 5.75 -8.10 11.24
N ALA A 342 7.00 -8.14 10.77
CA ALA A 342 7.92 -7.02 10.88
C ALA A 342 7.37 -5.76 10.18
N HIS A 343 7.32 -4.66 10.93
CA HIS A 343 6.79 -3.36 10.49
C HIS A 343 7.90 -2.39 10.13
N GLY A 344 7.65 -1.48 9.18
CA GLY A 344 8.54 -0.36 8.89
C GLY A 344 9.54 -0.55 7.75
N PHE A 345 9.47 -1.66 7.00
CA PHE A 345 10.40 -1.92 5.88
C PHE A 345 10.49 -0.75 4.89
N VAL A 346 9.35 -0.29 4.36
CA VAL A 346 9.31 0.83 3.39
C VAL A 346 9.45 2.21 4.03
N MET A 347 9.44 2.31 5.36
CA MET A 347 9.75 3.52 6.13
C MET A 347 11.23 3.57 6.55
N SER A 348 12.04 2.60 6.08
CA SER A 348 13.45 2.46 6.41
C SER A 348 14.33 2.48 5.18
N SER A 349 15.59 2.84 5.37
CA SER A 349 16.67 2.70 4.39
C SER A 349 17.03 1.25 4.06
N ILE A 350 16.45 0.25 4.75
CA ILE A 350 16.56 -1.16 4.35
C ILE A 350 15.96 -1.38 2.95
N SER A 351 14.93 -0.59 2.61
CA SER A 351 14.30 -0.58 1.29
C SER A 351 15.06 0.24 0.24
N ALA A 352 16.21 0.84 0.57
CA ALA A 352 16.98 1.67 -0.35
C ALA A 352 17.42 0.88 -1.60
N GLY A 353 17.32 1.51 -2.78
CA GLY A 353 17.44 0.84 -4.07
C GLY A 353 16.12 0.25 -4.59
N GLY A 354 15.08 0.19 -3.74
CA GLY A 354 13.71 -0.15 -4.07
C GLY A 354 12.72 0.96 -3.75
N TYR A 355 11.44 0.59 -3.72
CA TYR A 355 10.36 1.48 -3.30
C TYR A 355 10.47 1.78 -1.79
N GLY A 356 10.24 3.04 -1.41
CA GLY A 356 10.08 3.48 -0.03
C GLY A 356 8.96 4.53 0.02
N VAL A 357 8.42 4.79 1.21
CA VAL A 357 7.25 5.65 1.38
C VAL A 357 7.60 7.14 1.51
N GLY A 358 8.75 7.55 0.95
CA GLY A 358 9.23 8.93 1.02
C GLY A 358 9.74 9.35 2.40
N MET A 359 10.21 8.39 3.20
CA MET A 359 10.83 8.61 4.50
C MET A 359 11.80 7.45 4.82
N GLU A 360 12.78 7.73 5.67
CA GLU A 360 13.77 6.76 6.17
C GLU A 360 13.99 7.05 7.65
N ILE A 361 13.47 6.17 8.52
CA ILE A 361 13.22 6.47 9.93
C ILE A 361 13.93 5.46 10.84
N PRO A 362 14.83 5.89 11.75
CA PRO A 362 15.63 4.97 12.55
C PRO A 362 14.83 3.95 13.36
N TRP A 363 13.73 4.39 14.01
CA TRP A 363 12.89 3.48 14.81
C TRP A 363 12.10 2.49 13.94
N ALA A 364 11.83 2.81 12.68
CA ALA A 364 11.20 1.87 11.74
C ALA A 364 12.19 0.79 11.31
N SER A 365 13.45 1.16 11.05
CA SER A 365 14.54 0.21 10.78
C SER A 365 14.78 -0.73 11.96
N GLU A 366 14.81 -0.18 13.17
CA GLU A 366 14.98 -0.95 14.40
C GLU A 366 13.84 -1.93 14.61
N SER A 367 12.59 -1.47 14.48
CA SER A 367 11.39 -2.32 14.57
C SER A 367 11.45 -3.46 13.57
N TYR A 368 11.65 -3.14 12.28
CA TYR A 368 11.71 -4.15 11.22
C TYR A 368 12.80 -5.20 11.51
N THR A 369 14.01 -4.75 11.83
CA THR A 369 15.17 -5.63 12.00
C THR A 369 14.98 -6.59 13.17
N LYS A 370 14.49 -6.08 14.31
CA LYS A 370 14.24 -6.91 15.50
C LYS A 370 13.13 -7.93 15.24
N MET A 371 12.02 -7.50 14.68
CA MET A 371 10.86 -8.39 14.44
C MET A 371 11.14 -9.43 13.35
N ALA A 372 11.81 -9.05 12.27
CA ALA A 372 12.19 -9.97 11.20
C ALA A 372 13.18 -11.04 11.70
N GLY A 373 14.07 -10.67 12.62
CA GLY A 373 15.04 -11.57 13.25
C GLY A 373 14.47 -12.50 14.34
N GLU A 374 13.26 -12.27 14.83
CA GLU A 374 12.68 -12.99 15.97
C GLU A 374 11.75 -14.13 15.52
N PRO A 375 12.09 -15.42 15.74
CA PRO A 375 11.25 -16.54 15.34
C PRO A 375 10.03 -16.76 16.25
N ASP A 376 10.03 -16.30 17.50
CA ASP A 376 8.91 -16.47 18.42
C ASP A 376 7.79 -15.45 18.16
N LYS A 377 6.58 -15.95 17.89
CA LYS A 377 5.42 -15.11 17.59
C LYS A 377 5.03 -14.18 18.74
N ALA A 378 4.97 -14.69 19.97
CA ALA A 378 4.54 -13.90 21.13
C ALA A 378 5.51 -12.76 21.43
N LYS A 379 6.81 -13.00 21.24
CA LYS A 379 7.82 -11.94 21.32
C LYS A 379 7.65 -10.89 20.22
N ARG A 380 7.37 -11.29 18.98
CA ARG A 380 7.08 -10.33 17.90
C ARG A 380 5.84 -9.48 18.21
N GLU A 381 4.75 -10.10 18.67
CA GLU A 381 3.53 -9.39 19.10
C GLU A 381 3.83 -8.34 20.18
N ALA A 382 4.69 -8.68 21.16
CA ALA A 382 5.12 -7.74 22.19
C ALA A 382 6.00 -6.59 21.65
N MET A 383 6.77 -6.82 20.58
CA MET A 383 7.61 -5.80 19.95
C MET A 383 6.81 -4.84 19.06
N SER A 384 5.74 -5.32 18.41
CA SER A 384 4.93 -4.55 17.45
C SER A 384 4.42 -3.22 18.00
N ALA A 385 4.03 -3.18 19.29
CA ALA A 385 3.49 -1.99 19.95
C ALA A 385 4.41 -0.76 19.81
N SER A 386 5.72 -0.95 19.94
CA SER A 386 6.72 0.14 19.90
C SER A 386 6.71 0.91 18.58
N PHE A 387 6.36 0.25 17.48
CA PHE A 387 6.21 0.88 16.17
C PHE A 387 5.02 1.86 16.17
N PHE A 388 3.87 1.42 16.69
CA PHE A 388 2.66 2.25 16.74
C PHE A 388 2.77 3.37 17.76
N GLU A 389 3.43 3.15 18.89
CA GLU A 389 3.77 4.21 19.86
C GLU A 389 4.63 5.30 19.20
N SER A 390 5.66 4.89 18.43
CA SER A 390 6.53 5.82 17.73
C SER A 390 5.78 6.59 16.64
N ASN A 391 4.93 5.91 15.87
CA ASN A 391 4.12 6.56 14.84
C ASN A 391 3.03 7.47 15.45
N ALA A 392 2.40 7.10 16.56
CA ALA A 392 1.45 7.95 17.29
C ALA A 392 2.11 9.24 17.79
N ARG A 393 3.37 9.15 18.24
CA ARG A 393 4.16 10.33 18.64
C ARG A 393 4.54 11.20 17.46
N GLU A 394 5.01 10.61 16.37
CA GLU A 394 5.61 11.33 15.25
C GLU A 394 4.63 11.70 14.13
N ALA A 395 3.47 11.06 14.03
CA ALA A 395 2.43 11.27 13.02
C ALA A 395 2.96 11.25 11.57
N LEU A 396 3.89 10.34 11.25
CA LEU A 396 4.47 10.23 9.90
C LEU A 396 3.51 9.60 8.90
N CYS A 397 2.69 8.66 9.34
CA CYS A 397 1.60 8.08 8.58
C CYS A 397 0.33 8.07 9.41
N VAL A 398 -0.68 8.78 8.91
CA VAL A 398 -1.92 9.02 9.64
C VAL A 398 -3.04 8.29 8.93
N GLY A 399 -3.63 7.29 9.60
CA GLY A 399 -4.82 6.58 9.11
C GLY A 399 -6.06 7.45 9.12
N ILE A 400 -6.98 7.12 8.21
CA ILE A 400 -8.31 7.72 8.10
C ILE A 400 -9.37 6.67 8.40
N PHE A 401 -9.42 5.64 7.55
CA PHE A 401 -10.32 4.50 7.69
C PHE A 401 -9.67 3.26 7.08
N GLU A 402 -10.13 2.10 7.51
CA GLU A 402 -9.96 0.85 6.77
C GLU A 402 -11.23 0.53 5.99
N ARG A 403 -11.06 0.09 4.75
CA ARG A 403 -12.16 -0.28 3.88
C ARG A 403 -11.94 -1.64 3.23
N PRO A 404 -13.01 -2.42 3.02
CA PRO A 404 -12.91 -3.62 2.23
C PRO A 404 -12.64 -3.31 0.75
N LEU A 405 -11.97 -4.23 0.07
CA LEU A 405 -11.93 -4.28 -1.39
C LEU A 405 -12.66 -5.54 -1.85
N TRP A 406 -13.96 -5.39 -2.09
CA TRP A 406 -14.82 -6.46 -2.58
C TRP A 406 -15.21 -6.20 -4.03
N PRO A 407 -14.73 -7.02 -4.98
CA PRO A 407 -15.27 -7.01 -6.33
C PRO A 407 -16.75 -7.38 -6.32
N ALA A 408 -17.56 -6.71 -7.13
CA ALA A 408 -18.95 -7.05 -7.36
C ALA A 408 -19.10 -7.97 -8.57
N ILE A 409 -20.09 -8.87 -8.53
CA ILE A 409 -20.49 -9.76 -9.63
C ILE A 409 -22.00 -9.80 -9.80
N ASP A 410 -22.45 -10.18 -10.99
CA ASP A 410 -23.76 -10.79 -11.18
C ASP A 410 -23.66 -12.29 -10.83
N PRO A 411 -24.23 -12.78 -9.71
CA PRO A 411 -24.17 -14.19 -9.36
C PRO A 411 -24.84 -15.09 -10.41
N ASP A 412 -25.77 -14.57 -11.23
CA ASP A 412 -26.41 -15.37 -12.26
C ASP A 412 -25.51 -15.68 -13.45
N ALA A 413 -24.45 -14.89 -13.66
CA ALA A 413 -23.43 -15.19 -14.67
C ALA A 413 -22.47 -16.31 -14.25
N PHE A 414 -22.43 -16.70 -12.97
CA PHE A 414 -21.44 -17.65 -12.42
C PHE A 414 -22.06 -18.99 -12.04
N VAL A 415 -21.34 -20.08 -12.30
CA VAL A 415 -21.71 -21.41 -11.79
C VAL A 415 -21.60 -21.40 -10.27
N GLY A 416 -22.74 -21.55 -9.59
CA GLY A 416 -22.83 -21.48 -8.13
C GLY A 416 -22.75 -20.06 -7.55
N GLY A 417 -22.86 -19.01 -8.39
CA GLY A 417 -22.93 -17.62 -7.95
C GLY A 417 -21.66 -17.08 -7.27
N THR A 418 -20.50 -17.68 -7.53
CA THR A 418 -19.24 -17.33 -6.86
C THR A 418 -18.04 -17.88 -7.66
N TRP A 419 -16.81 -17.55 -7.23
CA TRP A 419 -15.60 -18.28 -7.61
C TRP A 419 -14.68 -18.53 -6.40
N ASP A 420 -13.65 -19.35 -6.57
CA ASP A 420 -12.66 -19.65 -5.53
C ASP A 420 -11.68 -18.48 -5.41
N MET A 421 -11.99 -17.47 -4.58
CA MET A 421 -11.01 -16.47 -4.17
C MET A 421 -10.20 -16.97 -2.98
N ARG A 422 -8.94 -16.54 -2.92
CA ARG A 422 -8.04 -16.85 -1.80
C ARG A 422 -7.76 -15.60 -0.95
N PRO A 423 -7.53 -15.75 0.36
CA PRO A 423 -7.04 -14.65 1.18
C PRO A 423 -5.76 -14.05 0.59
N MET A 424 -5.66 -12.73 0.56
CA MET A 424 -4.48 -12.01 0.07
C MET A 424 -4.31 -10.68 0.79
N ALA A 425 -3.08 -10.26 1.03
CA ALA A 425 -2.75 -8.98 1.62
C ALA A 425 -2.23 -7.94 0.62
N ASN A 426 -1.88 -8.28 -0.63
CA ASN A 426 -1.27 -7.31 -1.57
C ASN A 426 -2.30 -6.42 -2.32
N GLY A 427 -3.60 -6.72 -2.30
CA GLY A 427 -4.64 -5.92 -2.94
C GLY A 427 -4.61 -5.74 -4.46
N ASN A 428 -3.56 -6.20 -5.15
CA ASN A 428 -3.39 -6.07 -6.59
C ASN A 428 -4.63 -6.50 -7.38
N LEU A 429 -4.91 -5.80 -8.50
CA LEU A 429 -6.12 -5.96 -9.31
C LEU A 429 -7.40 -5.87 -8.47
N PHE A 430 -7.42 -4.98 -7.48
CA PHE A 430 -8.56 -4.77 -6.59
C PHE A 430 -9.06 -6.05 -5.90
N ALA A 431 -8.13 -6.90 -5.45
CA ALA A 431 -8.39 -8.21 -4.86
C ALA A 431 -9.07 -9.24 -5.78
N ILE A 432 -9.19 -8.95 -7.09
CA ILE A 432 -9.59 -9.95 -8.10
C ILE A 432 -8.44 -10.94 -8.24
N ASN A 433 -8.61 -12.12 -7.64
CA ASN A 433 -7.58 -13.15 -7.61
C ASN A 433 -8.12 -14.51 -8.05
N ASN A 434 -7.17 -15.42 -8.34
CA ASN A 434 -7.44 -16.82 -8.67
C ASN A 434 -8.47 -17.01 -9.82
N ILE A 435 -8.45 -16.08 -10.78
CA ILE A 435 -9.28 -16.00 -12.00
C ILE A 435 -9.39 -17.30 -12.79
N ARG A 436 -8.37 -18.18 -12.74
CA ARG A 436 -8.41 -19.51 -13.37
C ARG A 436 -9.58 -20.37 -12.87
N THR A 437 -10.11 -20.08 -11.69
CA THR A 437 -11.21 -20.83 -11.08
C THR A 437 -12.60 -20.30 -11.41
N VAL A 438 -12.70 -19.16 -12.09
CA VAL A 438 -13.97 -18.58 -12.53
C VAL A 438 -14.66 -19.55 -13.49
N LYS A 439 -15.93 -19.84 -13.22
CA LYS A 439 -16.80 -20.65 -14.08
C LYS A 439 -18.05 -19.83 -14.39
N LEU A 440 -18.26 -19.54 -15.66
CA LEU A 440 -19.45 -18.82 -16.15
C LEU A 440 -20.50 -19.82 -16.66
N LYS A 441 -21.77 -19.42 -16.68
CA LYS A 441 -22.91 -20.25 -17.14
C LYS A 441 -23.03 -20.31 -18.65
#